data_AF-A0A2S9SJY2-F1
#
_entry.id   AF-A0A2S9SJY2-F1
#
_cell.length_a   1.000
_cell.length_b   1.000
_cell.length_c   1.000
_cell.angle_alpha   90.00
_cell.angle_beta   90.00
_cell.angle_gamma   90.00
#
_symmetry.space_group_name_H-M   'P 1'
#
loop_
_entity.id
_entity.type
_entity.pdbx_description
1 polymer ?
#
loop_
_entity_poly.entity_id
_entity_poly.type
_entity_poly.pdbx_seq_one_letter_code
_entity_poly.pdbx_strand_id
1 'polypeptide(L)'
;MLGLGTRLHHRLAPAHARRTASKLLLTPQRNQRDEAAPAGLVKQAVHTSEGILMSYRLGQGPVWLLMHGWSGSASQFYPLMSHIAAQGFTAIAYDHPAHGHSAGHTGHLPRFVRAFDELVAEQVATFGSLRGV
;
A
#
# COMPACT_ATOMS: atom_id res chain seq x y z
N MET A 1 12.05 -30.34 -2.04
CA MET A 1 12.44 -30.05 -3.45
C MET A 1 12.93 -28.62 -3.64
N LEU A 2 12.12 -27.58 -3.34
CA LEU A 2 12.46 -26.17 -3.61
C LEU A 2 13.79 -25.69 -2.99
N GLY A 3 14.07 -26.07 -1.74
CA GLY A 3 15.29 -25.66 -1.04
C GLY A 3 16.60 -26.26 -1.58
N LEU A 4 16.55 -27.46 -2.17
CA LEU A 4 17.73 -28.06 -2.84
C LEU A 4 18.05 -27.31 -4.14
N GLY A 5 17.01 -26.96 -4.90
CA GLY A 5 17.15 -26.18 -6.13
C GLY A 5 17.70 -24.77 -5.89
N THR A 6 17.17 -24.03 -4.91
CA THR A 6 17.67 -22.68 -4.60
C THR A 6 19.10 -22.68 -4.07
N ARG A 7 19.48 -23.69 -3.26
CA ARG A 7 20.86 -23.87 -2.79
C ARG A 7 21.82 -24.19 -3.93
N LEU A 8 21.46 -25.09 -4.84
CA LEU A 8 22.27 -25.43 -6.00
C LEU A 8 22.43 -24.21 -6.93
N HIS A 9 21.35 -23.48 -7.20
CA HIS A 9 21.37 -22.24 -7.96
C HIS A 9 22.31 -21.20 -7.32
N HIS A 10 22.26 -21.02 -6.00
CA HIS A 10 23.16 -20.11 -5.30
C HIS A 10 24.63 -20.56 -5.38
N ARG A 11 24.91 -21.87 -5.28
CA ARG A 11 26.28 -22.40 -5.37
C ARG A 11 26.88 -22.24 -6.77
N LEU A 12 26.09 -22.46 -7.82
CA LEU A 12 26.57 -22.41 -9.20
C LEU A 12 26.59 -20.97 -9.77
N ALA A 13 25.64 -20.13 -9.38
CA ALA A 13 25.50 -18.77 -9.91
C ALA A 13 25.00 -17.78 -8.82
N PRO A 14 25.83 -17.45 -7.81
CA PRO A 14 25.40 -16.71 -6.62
C PRO A 14 24.83 -15.32 -6.92
N ALA A 15 25.43 -14.58 -7.86
CA ALA A 15 24.95 -13.26 -8.26
C ALA A 15 23.58 -13.34 -8.96
N HIS A 16 23.39 -14.34 -9.82
CA HIS A 16 22.11 -14.55 -10.51
C HIS A 16 21.02 -14.99 -9.51
N ALA A 17 21.34 -15.94 -8.63
CA ALA A 17 20.42 -16.40 -7.59
C ALA A 17 19.94 -15.25 -6.70
N ARG A 18 20.82 -14.34 -6.30
CA ARG A 18 20.46 -13.14 -5.52
C ARG A 18 19.53 -12.23 -6.32
N ARG A 19 19.87 -11.90 -7.56
CA ARG A 19 19.03 -11.03 -8.41
C ARG A 19 17.63 -11.64 -8.63
N THR A 20 17.57 -12.94 -8.89
CA THR A 20 16.32 -13.67 -9.10
C THR A 20 15.49 -13.69 -7.82
N ALA A 21 16.09 -13.97 -6.66
CA ALA A 21 15.41 -13.92 -5.38
C ALA A 21 14.89 -12.51 -5.05
N SER A 22 15.70 -11.47 -5.25
CA SER A 22 15.29 -10.08 -5.05
C SER A 22 14.11 -9.71 -5.96
N LYS A 23 14.18 -10.05 -7.25
CA LYS A 23 13.07 -9.78 -8.18
C LYS A 23 11.79 -10.49 -7.76
N LEU A 24 11.88 -11.76 -7.34
CA LEU A 24 10.71 -12.53 -6.94
C LEU A 24 10.09 -12.03 -5.62
N LEU A 25 10.91 -11.74 -4.62
CA LEU A 25 10.45 -11.41 -3.26
C LEU A 25 10.08 -9.95 -3.10
N LEU A 26 10.69 -9.06 -3.88
CA LEU A 26 10.48 -7.62 -3.74
C LEU A 26 9.51 -7.05 -4.78
N THR A 27 9.11 -7.80 -5.81
CA THR A 27 8.11 -7.34 -6.78
C THR A 27 6.72 -7.86 -6.39
N PRO A 28 5.82 -6.99 -5.92
CA PRO A 28 4.46 -7.38 -5.59
C PRO A 28 3.66 -7.66 -6.87
N GLN A 29 2.65 -8.53 -6.74
CA GLN A 29 1.63 -8.65 -7.77
C GLN A 29 0.62 -7.51 -7.60
N ARG A 30 0.27 -6.85 -8.69
CA ARG A 30 -0.77 -5.81 -8.71
C ARG A 30 -2.08 -6.41 -9.18
N ASN A 31 -2.70 -7.22 -8.33
CA ASN A 31 -4.02 -7.74 -8.63
C ASN A 31 -5.05 -6.73 -8.11
N GLN A 32 -5.52 -5.87 -9.00
CA GLN A 32 -6.58 -4.94 -8.64
C GLN A 32 -7.88 -5.75 -8.58
N ARG A 33 -8.50 -5.83 -7.40
CA ARG A 33 -9.88 -6.28 -7.33
C ARG A 33 -10.74 -5.19 -7.96
N ASP A 34 -11.62 -5.61 -8.88
CA ASP A 34 -12.66 -4.79 -9.48
C ASP A 34 -13.77 -4.49 -8.45
N GLU A 35 -13.40 -3.83 -7.37
CA GLU A 35 -14.36 -3.25 -6.43
C GLU A 35 -14.72 -1.85 -6.94
N ALA A 36 -16.01 -1.66 -7.23
CA ALA A 36 -16.51 -0.36 -7.65
C ALA A 36 -16.23 0.69 -6.57
N ALA A 37 -15.64 1.81 -6.97
CA ALA A 37 -15.39 2.91 -6.05
C ALA A 37 -16.74 3.44 -5.51
N PRO A 38 -16.89 3.61 -4.18
CA PRO A 38 -18.12 4.15 -3.62
C PRO A 38 -18.34 5.60 -4.07
N ALA A 39 -19.61 6.01 -4.11
CA ALA A 39 -19.96 7.38 -4.46
C ALA A 39 -19.30 8.38 -3.48
N GLY A 40 -18.73 9.46 -4.01
CA GLY A 40 -18.06 10.48 -3.21
C GLY A 40 -16.64 10.11 -2.76
N LEU A 41 -16.08 8.98 -3.19
CA LEU A 41 -14.68 8.66 -2.95
C LEU A 41 -13.75 9.69 -3.62
N VAL A 42 -12.92 10.34 -2.82
CA VAL A 42 -11.88 11.25 -3.30
C VAL A 42 -10.58 10.49 -3.46
N LYS A 43 -9.99 10.54 -4.66
CA LYS A 43 -8.65 9.99 -4.94
C LYS A 43 -7.64 11.12 -4.95
N GLN A 44 -6.51 10.93 -4.30
CA GLN A 44 -5.45 11.93 -4.22
C GLN A 44 -4.08 11.27 -4.39
N ALA A 45 -3.27 11.87 -5.28
CA ALA A 45 -1.86 11.56 -5.41
C ALA A 45 -1.08 12.30 -4.32
N VAL A 46 -0.25 11.56 -3.58
CA VAL A 46 0.60 12.06 -2.50
C VAL A 46 2.05 11.85 -2.92
N HIS A 47 2.84 12.93 -2.90
CA HIS A 47 4.26 12.87 -3.27
C HIS A 47 5.09 12.53 -2.04
N THR A 48 5.81 11.40 -2.10
CA THR A 48 6.73 10.97 -1.03
C THR A 48 8.14 10.77 -1.58
N SER A 49 9.12 10.64 -0.70
CA SER A 49 10.48 10.21 -1.05
C SER A 49 10.52 8.82 -1.71
N GLU A 50 9.47 8.01 -1.54
CA GLU A 50 9.35 6.66 -2.09
C GLU A 50 8.57 6.60 -3.41
N GLY A 51 8.17 7.77 -3.94
CA GLY A 51 7.39 7.93 -5.16
C GLY A 51 5.98 8.45 -4.88
N ILE A 52 5.17 8.51 -5.95
CA ILE A 52 3.77 8.93 -5.84
C ILE A 52 2.96 7.78 -5.23
N LEU A 53 2.28 8.06 -4.12
CA LEU A 53 1.31 7.17 -3.51
C LEU A 53 -0.11 7.60 -3.89
N MET A 54 -0.97 6.62 -4.13
CA MET A 54 -2.40 6.88 -4.29
C MET A 54 -3.12 6.68 -2.96
N SER A 55 -3.82 7.73 -2.54
CA SER A 55 -4.67 7.74 -1.35
C SER A 55 -6.14 7.93 -1.75
N TYR A 56 -7.02 7.42 -0.89
CA TYR A 56 -8.46 7.32 -1.11
C TYR A 56 -9.17 7.73 0.16
N ARG A 57 -10.10 8.68 0.05
CA ARG A 57 -10.81 9.25 1.22
C ARG A 57 -12.31 9.21 1.01
N LEU A 58 -13.04 8.87 2.06
CA LEU A 58 -14.50 8.88 2.09
C LEU A 58 -15.00 9.36 3.46
N GLY A 59 -16.12 10.09 3.48
CA GLY A 59 -16.76 10.55 4.71
C GLY A 59 -16.16 11.82 5.30
N GLN A 60 -16.72 12.24 6.43
CA GLN A 60 -16.39 13.47 7.16
C GLN A 60 -16.45 13.17 8.66
N GLY A 61 -15.45 13.62 9.42
CA GLY A 61 -15.36 13.42 10.87
C GLY A 61 -13.97 12.94 11.29
N PRO A 62 -13.83 12.29 12.47
CA PRO A 62 -12.56 11.77 12.92
C PRO A 62 -12.00 10.71 11.96
N VAL A 63 -10.67 10.71 11.76
CA VAL A 63 -10.03 9.91 10.71
C VAL A 63 -9.68 8.51 11.18
N TRP A 64 -9.96 7.52 10.34
CA TRP A 64 -9.43 6.15 10.38
C TRP A 64 -8.52 5.90 9.18
N LEU A 65 -7.29 5.48 9.43
CA LEU A 65 -6.32 5.14 8.38
C LEU A 65 -6.27 3.61 8.19
N LEU A 66 -6.41 3.15 6.96
CA LEU A 66 -6.49 1.73 6.59
C LEU A 66 -5.31 1.35 5.70
N MET A 67 -4.65 0.24 6.04
CA MET A 67 -3.45 -0.24 5.38
C MET A 67 -3.63 -1.69 4.92
N HIS A 68 -3.36 -1.95 3.63
CA HIS A 68 -3.51 -3.28 3.06
C HIS A 68 -2.24 -4.12 3.23
N GLY A 69 -2.35 -5.43 3.02
CA GLY A 69 -1.22 -6.37 3.06
C GLY A 69 -0.42 -6.45 1.76
N TRP A 70 0.58 -7.32 1.72
CA TRP A 70 1.41 -7.55 0.53
C TRP A 70 0.57 -7.93 -0.69
N SER A 71 0.88 -7.34 -1.85
CA SER A 71 0.15 -7.53 -3.13
C SER A 71 -1.36 -7.18 -3.06
N GLY A 72 -1.77 -6.39 -2.06
CA GLY A 72 -3.11 -5.81 -1.98
C GLY A 72 -3.23 -4.43 -2.62
N SER A 73 -4.40 -3.82 -2.42
CA SER A 73 -4.72 -2.44 -2.81
C SER A 73 -5.76 -1.84 -1.85
N ALA A 74 -5.83 -0.51 -1.80
CA ALA A 74 -6.82 0.24 -1.03
C ALA A 74 -8.27 -0.09 -1.39
N SER A 75 -8.53 -0.53 -2.63
CA SER A 75 -9.88 -0.94 -3.07
C SER A 75 -10.48 -2.08 -2.27
N GLN A 76 -9.63 -2.91 -1.63
CA GLN A 76 -10.09 -3.97 -0.72
C GLN A 76 -10.88 -3.44 0.48
N PHE A 77 -10.68 -2.17 0.83
CA PHE A 77 -11.37 -1.53 1.93
C PHE A 77 -12.61 -0.73 1.53
N TYR A 78 -12.95 -0.59 0.24
CA TYR A 78 -14.08 0.25 -0.17
C TYR A 78 -15.41 -0.05 0.56
N PRO A 79 -15.82 -1.32 0.79
CA PRO A 79 -17.00 -1.61 1.61
C PRO A 79 -16.87 -1.14 3.07
N LEU A 80 -15.70 -1.36 3.68
CA LEU A 80 -15.41 -0.92 5.05
C LEU A 80 -15.36 0.62 5.16
N MET A 81 -14.74 1.28 4.19
CA MET A 81 -14.68 2.74 4.11
C MET A 81 -16.09 3.33 4.04
N SER A 82 -16.99 2.72 3.27
CA SER A 82 -18.40 3.13 3.17
C SER A 82 -19.11 3.00 4.52
N HIS A 83 -18.86 1.90 5.25
CA HIS A 83 -19.41 1.72 6.58
C HIS A 83 -18.89 2.76 7.59
N ILE A 84 -17.57 2.99 7.62
CA ILE A 84 -16.94 4.01 8.49
C ILE A 84 -17.51 5.41 8.18
N ALA A 85 -17.62 5.76 6.90
CA ALA A 85 -18.17 7.04 6.47
C ALA A 85 -19.64 7.23 6.91
N ALA A 86 -20.45 6.17 6.81
CA ALA A 86 -21.85 6.20 7.24
C ALA A 86 -22.01 6.40 8.76
N GLN A 87 -20.97 6.10 9.56
CA GLN A 87 -20.94 6.33 11.01
C GLN A 87 -20.44 7.73 11.40
N GLY A 88 -20.24 8.64 10.44
CA GLY A 88 -19.78 10.02 10.72
C GLY A 88 -18.27 10.13 10.97
N PHE A 89 -17.48 9.20 10.41
CA PHE A 89 -16.02 9.24 10.41
C PHE A 89 -15.48 9.50 9.00
N THR A 90 -14.19 9.81 8.90
CA THR A 90 -13.46 9.83 7.63
C THR A 90 -12.61 8.57 7.51
N ALA A 91 -12.83 7.76 6.49
CA ALA A 91 -11.97 6.63 6.16
C ALA A 91 -10.93 7.05 5.12
N ILE A 92 -9.65 6.78 5.40
CA ILE A 92 -8.54 6.99 4.48
C ILE A 92 -7.85 5.66 4.26
N ALA A 93 -7.64 5.28 3.01
CA ALA A 93 -6.81 4.15 2.63
C ALA A 93 -5.77 4.60 1.61
N TYR A 94 -4.65 3.89 1.50
CA TYR A 94 -3.63 4.19 0.50
C TYR A 94 -3.00 2.92 -0.06
N ASP A 95 -2.44 3.03 -1.26
CA ASP A 95 -1.68 1.97 -1.90
C ASP A 95 -0.20 2.09 -1.51
N HIS A 96 0.39 1.02 -0.99
CA HIS A 96 1.84 0.96 -0.69
C HIS A 96 2.70 1.28 -1.93
N PRO A 97 3.96 1.71 -1.75
CA PRO A 97 4.93 1.74 -2.85
C PRO A 97 4.89 0.45 -3.69
N ALA A 98 4.83 0.60 -5.01
CA ALA A 98 4.70 -0.45 -6.02
C ALA A 98 3.40 -1.28 -5.99
N HIS A 99 2.41 -0.94 -5.17
CA HIS A 99 1.11 -1.61 -5.09
C HIS A 99 -0.01 -0.78 -5.72
N GLY A 100 -1.15 -1.42 -5.99
CA GLY A 100 -2.34 -0.77 -6.56
C GLY A 100 -2.03 0.21 -7.69
N HIS A 101 -2.37 1.47 -7.48
CA HIS A 101 -2.12 2.59 -8.40
C HIS A 101 -0.90 3.45 -8.02
N SER A 102 -0.21 3.15 -6.92
CA SER A 102 1.01 3.83 -6.52
C SER A 102 2.18 3.52 -7.46
N ALA A 103 3.14 4.44 -7.55
CA ALA A 103 4.31 4.31 -8.42
C ALA A 103 5.28 3.22 -7.95
N GLY A 104 6.17 2.79 -8.84
CA GLY A 104 7.30 1.89 -8.54
C GLY A 104 7.08 0.41 -8.88
N HIS A 105 8.14 -0.38 -8.84
CA HIS A 105 8.11 -1.80 -9.24
C HIS A 105 8.53 -2.78 -8.14
N THR A 106 9.07 -2.26 -7.03
CA THR A 106 9.48 -3.08 -5.89
C THR A 106 8.99 -2.48 -4.58
N GLY A 107 8.63 -3.35 -3.65
CA GLY A 107 8.19 -3.02 -2.31
C GLY A 107 8.99 -3.79 -1.27
N HIS A 108 9.25 -3.14 -0.14
CA HIS A 108 9.83 -3.77 1.04
C HIS A 108 9.53 -2.91 2.27
N LEU A 109 9.57 -3.54 3.44
CA LEU A 109 9.15 -2.91 4.70
C LEU A 109 9.79 -1.53 4.96
N PRO A 110 11.12 -1.32 4.78
CA PRO A 110 11.70 0.01 4.94
C PRO A 110 11.10 1.11 4.05
N ARG A 111 10.72 0.80 2.79
CA ARG A 111 10.04 1.77 1.91
C ARG A 111 8.64 2.05 2.42
N PHE A 112 7.94 1.02 2.88
CA PHE A 112 6.57 1.16 3.38
C PHE A 112 6.51 2.03 4.62
N VAL A 113 7.45 1.86 5.55
CA VAL A 113 7.54 2.68 6.77
C VAL A 113 7.81 4.15 6.43
N ARG A 114 8.80 4.44 5.57
CA ARG A 114 9.09 5.84 5.18
C ARG A 114 7.91 6.50 4.46
N ALA A 115 7.32 5.79 3.51
CA ALA A 115 6.10 6.22 2.81
C ALA A 115 4.93 6.48 3.79
N PHE A 116 4.75 5.60 4.78
CA PHE A 116 3.72 5.72 5.79
C PHE A 116 3.94 6.93 6.70
N ASP A 117 5.16 7.14 7.19
CA ASP A 117 5.48 8.27 8.07
C ASP A 117 5.24 9.62 7.36
N GLU A 118 5.65 9.74 6.10
CA GLU A 118 5.40 10.93 5.28
C GLU A 118 3.90 11.13 5.00
N LEU A 119 3.17 10.07 4.65
CA LEU A 119 1.73 10.13 4.46
C LEU A 119 1.02 10.57 5.74
N VAL A 120 1.34 9.97 6.88
CA VAL A 120 0.74 10.31 8.18
C VAL A 120 1.01 11.77 8.52
N ALA A 121 2.23 12.27 8.29
CA ALA A 121 2.54 13.68 8.51
C ALA A 121 1.67 14.61 7.66
N GLU A 122 1.47 14.30 6.37
CA GLU A 122 0.58 15.06 5.49
C GLU A 122 -0.89 14.99 5.94
N GLN A 123 -1.37 13.79 6.31
CA GLN A 123 -2.76 13.60 6.73
C GLN A 123 -3.04 14.29 8.07
N VAL A 124 -2.11 14.26 9.02
CA VAL A 124 -2.25 14.96 10.31
C VAL A 124 -2.27 16.47 10.10
N ALA A 125 -1.41 17.00 9.22
CA ALA A 125 -1.41 18.42 8.89
C ALA A 125 -2.74 18.87 8.24
N THR A 126 -3.39 17.97 7.48
CA THR A 126 -4.62 18.28 6.74
C THR A 126 -5.89 18.06 7.56
N PHE A 127 -5.94 17.02 8.39
CA PHE A 127 -7.17 16.52 9.02
C PHE A 127 -7.10 16.42 10.55
N GLY A 128 -5.97 16.75 11.17
CA GLY A 128 -5.78 16.65 12.62
C GLY A 128 -5.44 15.23 13.10
N SER A 129 -5.69 14.93 14.37
CA SER A 129 -5.27 13.65 14.98
C SER A 129 -5.95 12.43 14.32
N LEU A 130 -5.15 11.44 13.91
CA LEU A 130 -5.63 10.16 13.40
C LEU A 130 -6.11 9.26 14.56
N ARG A 131 -7.19 8.50 14.35
CA ARG A 131 -7.67 7.47 15.28
C ARG A 131 -7.52 6.09 14.64
N GLY A 132 -6.99 5.13 15.42
CA GLY A 132 -6.83 3.74 15.02
C GLY A 132 -5.56 3.49 14.20
N VAL A 133 -4.87 2.39 14.54
CA VAL A 133 -3.86 1.70 13.74
C VAL A 133 -4.37 0.27 13.56
#